data_AF-A0A7T6VK29-F1
#
_entry.id   AF-A0A7T6VK29-F1
#
_cell.length_a   1.000
_cell.length_b   1.000
_cell.length_c   1.000
_cell.angle_alpha   90.00
_cell.angle_beta   90.00
_cell.angle_gamma   90.00
#
_symmetry.space_group_name_H-M   'P 1'
#
loop_
_entity.id
_entity.type
_entity.pdbx_description
1 polymer ?
#
loop_
_entity_poly.entity_id
_entity_poly.type
_entity_poly.pdbx_seq_one_letter_code
_entity_poly.pdbx_strand_id
1 'polypeptide(L)'
;MQQVIEQHDYSERRACALIGLNRRTFRRPAPPDADHEVRQRLRELAQERPRFGSPRLHVLLRREGLVQNHKRTERLYRAEGLSLRLKRGKKRPSHLRVVMPTPNGADESWAMDFVADALVHG
;
A
#
# COMPACT_ATOMS: atom_id res chain seq x y z
N MET A 1 22.18 18.21 -0.97
CA MET A 1 22.85 19.36 -0.34
C MET A 1 23.49 18.97 0.99
N GLN A 2 22.73 18.58 2.01
CA GLN A 2 23.28 18.20 3.33
C GLN A 2 24.29 17.05 3.24
N GLN A 3 23.96 15.98 2.50
CA GLN A 3 24.88 14.88 2.21
C GLN A 3 26.17 15.31 1.48
N VAL A 4 26.10 16.30 0.58
CA VAL A 4 27.27 16.77 -0.19
C VAL A 4 28.22 17.60 0.67
N ILE A 5 27.66 18.37 1.61
CA ILE A 5 28.43 19.13 2.61
C ILE A 5 29.11 18.15 3.57
N GLU A 6 28.38 17.15 4.07
CA GLU A 6 28.89 16.17 5.03
C GLU A 6 29.93 15.20 4.43
N GLN A 7 29.75 14.78 3.17
CA GLN A 7 30.64 13.80 2.54
C GLN A 7 31.91 14.41 1.92
N HIS A 8 31.90 15.70 1.59
CA HIS A 8 33.00 16.35 0.85
C HIS A 8 33.57 17.59 1.53
N ASP A 9 33.17 17.86 2.77
CA ASP A 9 33.60 19.03 3.58
C ASP A 9 33.50 20.37 2.83
N TYR A 10 32.47 20.48 1.98
CA TYR A 10 32.25 21.68 1.18
C TYR A 10 31.50 22.74 1.97
N SER A 11 31.98 23.98 1.91
CA SER A 11 31.20 25.11 2.41
C SER A 11 29.83 25.17 1.72
N GLU A 12 28.81 25.62 2.45
CA GLU A 12 27.44 25.79 1.94
C GLU A 12 27.43 26.55 0.60
N ARG A 13 28.30 27.57 0.45
CA ARG A 13 28.48 28.33 -0.80
C ARG A 13 28.96 27.45 -1.94
N ARG A 14 30.00 26.66 -1.72
CA ARG A 14 30.57 25.77 -2.73
C ARG A 14 29.57 24.69 -3.13
N ALA A 15 28.90 24.07 -2.16
CA ALA A 15 27.86 23.07 -2.43
C ALA A 15 26.67 23.65 -3.21
N CYS A 16 26.17 24.83 -2.85
CA CYS A 16 25.09 25.51 -3.58
C CYS A 16 25.47 25.85 -5.02
N ALA A 17 26.71 26.35 -5.22
CA ALA A 17 27.21 26.68 -6.56
C ALA A 17 27.34 25.43 -7.44
N LEU A 18 27.79 24.31 -6.88
CA LEU A 18 27.96 23.04 -7.61
C LEU A 18 26.63 22.45 -8.07
N ILE A 19 25.57 22.58 -7.27
CA ILE A 19 24.22 22.05 -7.54
C ILE A 19 23.35 23.05 -8.32
N GLY A 20 23.76 24.33 -8.42
CA GLY A 20 22.98 25.37 -9.07
C GLY A 20 21.76 25.85 -8.26
N LEU A 21 21.78 25.66 -6.94
CA LEU A 21 20.67 26.04 -6.05
C LEU A 21 20.97 27.38 -5.35
N ASN A 22 19.97 28.25 -5.23
CA ASN A 22 20.11 29.48 -4.44
C ASN A 22 20.18 29.18 -2.93
N ARG A 23 21.18 29.73 -2.24
CA ARG A 23 21.36 29.62 -0.78
C ARG A 23 20.13 30.02 0.04
N ARG A 24 19.37 31.04 -0.40
CA ARG A 24 18.15 31.47 0.29
C ARG A 24 17.06 30.39 0.23
N THR A 25 16.99 29.67 -0.89
CA THR A 25 16.09 28.52 -1.05
C THR A 25 16.55 27.34 -0.23
N PHE A 26 17.87 27.08 -0.17
CA PHE A 26 18.43 26.02 0.68
C PHE A 26 18.14 26.23 2.16
N ARG A 27 18.30 27.46 2.65
CA ARG A 27 18.06 27.82 4.06
C ARG A 27 16.59 27.91 4.43
N ARG A 28 15.69 27.90 3.45
CA ARG A 28 14.26 27.98 3.72
C ARG A 28 13.83 26.67 4.39
N PRO A 29 13.22 26.70 5.59
CA PRO A 29 12.69 25.50 6.20
C PRO A 29 11.57 24.93 5.32
N ALA A 30 11.48 23.60 5.28
CA ALA A 30 10.32 22.96 4.66
C ALA A 30 9.04 23.44 5.35
N PRO A 31 7.95 23.69 4.60
CA PRO A 31 6.68 24.01 5.22
C PRO A 31 6.24 22.83 6.11
N PRO A 32 5.56 23.11 7.24
CA PRO A 32 5.03 22.06 8.09
C PRO A 32 4.04 21.18 7.31
N ASP A 33 4.03 19.87 7.59
CA ASP A 33 3.07 18.95 6.98
C ASP A 33 1.66 19.29 7.48
N ALA A 34 0.86 19.94 6.62
CA ALA A 34 -0.52 20.31 6.92
C ALA A 34 -1.43 19.10 7.17
N ASP A 35 -1.01 17.89 6.75
CA ASP A 35 -1.74 16.65 6.96
C ASP A 35 -1.25 15.88 8.21
N HIS A 36 -0.30 16.42 8.98
CA HIS A 36 0.33 15.71 10.10
C HIS A 36 -0.68 15.23 11.15
N GLU A 37 -1.59 16.11 11.58
CA GLU A 37 -2.62 15.79 12.58
C GLU A 37 -3.57 14.69 12.09
N VAL A 38 -4.06 14.83 10.86
CA VAL A 38 -4.94 13.84 10.23
C VAL A 38 -4.24 12.49 10.09
N ARG A 39 -2.96 12.50 9.75
CA ARG A 39 -2.13 11.30 9.58
C ARG A 39 -1.87 10.58 10.90
N GLN A 40 -1.58 11.33 11.97
CA GLN A 40 -1.47 10.76 13.33
C GLN A 40 -2.77 10.10 13.76
N ARG A 41 -3.88 10.85 13.66
CA ARG A 41 -5.19 10.32 14.06
C ARG A 41 -5.62 9.11 13.23
N LEU A 42 -5.33 9.11 11.93
CA LEU A 42 -5.60 7.98 11.06
C LEU A 42 -4.82 6.73 11.48
N ARG A 43 -3.55 6.87 11.90
CA ARG A 43 -2.74 5.75 12.41
C ARG A 43 -3.29 5.20 13.72
N GLU A 44 -3.69 6.06 14.65
CA GLU A 44 -4.32 5.66 15.91
C GLU A 44 -5.57 4.82 15.66
N LEU A 45 -6.50 5.34 14.85
CA LEU A 45 -7.75 4.63 14.53
C LEU A 45 -7.50 3.30 13.79
N ALA A 46 -6.47 3.26 12.93
CA ALA A 46 -6.08 2.03 12.24
C ALA A 46 -5.49 0.99 13.19
N GLN A 47 -4.75 1.41 14.23
CA GLN A 47 -4.20 0.53 15.26
C GLN A 47 -5.30 0.01 16.20
N GLU A 48 -6.22 0.87 16.62
CA GLU A 48 -7.38 0.46 17.44
C GLU A 48 -8.29 -0.53 16.69
N ARG A 49 -8.45 -0.34 15.37
CA ARG A 49 -9.41 -1.08 14.55
C ARG A 49 -8.76 -1.63 13.27
N PRO A 50 -7.92 -2.67 13.38
CA PRO A 50 -7.11 -3.17 12.26
C PRO A 50 -7.91 -3.85 11.14
N ARG A 51 -9.23 -4.01 11.28
CA ARG A 51 -10.10 -4.53 10.20
C ARG A 51 -10.74 -3.41 9.37
N PHE A 52 -10.58 -2.16 9.77
CA PHE A 52 -11.24 -1.04 9.10
C PHE A 52 -10.42 -0.59 7.89
N GLY A 53 -11.08 -0.56 6.73
CA GLY A 53 -10.53 0.05 5.53
C GLY A 53 -10.78 1.56 5.48
N SER A 54 -10.21 2.21 4.45
CA SER A 54 -10.32 3.65 4.21
C SER A 54 -11.75 4.24 4.35
N PRO A 55 -12.83 3.60 3.83
CA PRO A 55 -14.18 4.14 3.96
C PRO A 55 -14.67 4.25 5.41
N ARG A 56 -14.35 3.26 6.26
CA ARG A 56 -14.77 3.28 7.67
C ARG A 56 -13.97 4.28 8.49
N LEU A 57 -12.66 4.38 8.23
CA LEU A 57 -11.81 5.37 8.87
C LEU A 57 -12.20 6.80 8.47
N HIS A 58 -12.61 7.00 7.21
CA HIS A 58 -13.12 8.30 6.75
C HIS A 58 -14.35 8.76 7.53
N VAL A 59 -15.31 7.86 7.81
CA VAL A 59 -16.50 8.22 8.60
C VAL A 59 -16.12 8.68 10.01
N LEU A 60 -15.14 8.03 10.64
CA LEU A 60 -14.65 8.42 11.97
C LEU A 60 -13.96 9.79 11.93
N LEU A 61 -13.02 9.98 11.01
CA LEU A 61 -12.32 11.27 10.83
C LEU A 61 -13.27 12.41 10.45
N ARG A 62 -14.34 12.11 9.72
CA ARG A 62 -15.37 13.10 9.38
C ARG A 62 -16.22 13.49 10.57
N ARG A 63 -16.54 12.55 11.47
CA ARG A 63 -17.25 12.83 12.73
C ARG A 63 -16.41 13.69 13.67
N GLU A 64 -15.09 13.51 13.64
CA GLU A 64 -14.13 14.32 14.39
C GLU A 64 -13.86 15.69 13.71
N GLY A 65 -14.43 15.96 12.54
CA GLY A 65 -14.25 17.24 11.83
C GLY A 65 -12.91 17.40 11.10
N LEU A 66 -12.02 16.39 11.17
CA LEU A 66 -10.66 16.45 10.62
C LEU A 66 -10.61 16.38 9.08
N VAL A 67 -11.61 15.71 8.47
CA VAL A 67 -11.67 15.55 7.01
C VAL A 67 -13.09 15.69 6.47
N GLN A 68 -13.25 16.54 5.46
CA GLN A 68 -14.50 16.70 4.71
C GLN A 68 -14.57 15.77 3.48
N ASN A 69 -13.45 15.60 2.77
CA ASN A 69 -13.41 14.88 1.49
C ASN A 69 -12.76 13.49 1.63
N HIS A 70 -13.49 12.44 1.23
CA HIS A 70 -13.01 11.05 1.27
C HIS A 70 -11.72 10.83 0.47
N LYS A 71 -11.49 11.58 -0.63
CA LYS A 71 -10.26 11.48 -1.44
C LYS A 71 -9.01 11.84 -0.63
N ARG A 72 -9.10 12.79 0.31
CA ARG A 72 -7.99 13.16 1.21
C ARG A 72 -7.65 12.00 2.13
N THR A 73 -8.66 11.40 2.76
CA THR A 73 -8.47 10.22 3.61
C THR A 73 -7.86 9.05 2.84
N GLU A 74 -8.34 8.78 1.63
CA GLU A 74 -7.83 7.67 0.81
C GLU A 74 -6.36 7.88 0.41
N ARG A 75 -6.00 9.10 -0.01
CA ARG A 75 -4.60 9.44 -0.33
C ARG A 75 -3.67 9.24 0.87
N LEU A 76 -4.05 9.75 2.04
CA LEU A 76 -3.26 9.60 3.26
C LEU A 76 -3.19 8.12 3.69
N TYR A 77 -4.30 7.39 3.62
CA TYR A 77 -4.34 5.96 3.94
C TYR A 77 -3.37 5.13 3.08
N ARG A 78 -3.31 5.41 1.78
CA ARG A 78 -2.36 4.76 0.86
C ARG A 78 -0.92 5.19 1.13
N ALA A 79 -0.67 6.47 1.37
CA ALA A 79 0.66 7.00 1.69
C ALA A 79 1.22 6.41 3.00
N GLU A 80 0.34 6.10 3.94
CA GLU A 80 0.66 5.46 5.23
C GLU A 80 0.81 3.94 5.16
N GLY A 81 0.56 3.32 4.00
CA GLY A 81 0.70 1.87 3.84
C GLY A 81 -0.30 1.06 4.70
N LEU A 82 -1.40 1.67 5.12
CA LEU A 82 -2.41 1.05 6.01
C LEU A 82 -3.29 0.02 5.31
N SER A 83 -3.05 -0.24 4.02
CA SER A 83 -3.78 -1.20 3.22
C SER A 83 -3.76 -2.58 3.87
N LEU A 84 -4.94 -3.10 4.17
CA LEU A 84 -5.10 -4.44 4.73
C LEU A 84 -4.57 -5.47 3.73
N ARG A 85 -3.51 -6.19 4.11
CA ARG A 85 -3.11 -7.38 3.36
C ARG A 85 -4.17 -8.45 3.55
N LEU A 86 -4.97 -8.71 2.51
CA LEU A 86 -5.78 -9.91 2.45
C LEU A 86 -4.84 -11.12 2.45
N LYS A 87 -4.81 -11.87 3.55
CA LYS A 87 -4.26 -13.23 3.52
C LYS A 87 -5.15 -14.03 2.56
N ARG A 88 -4.60 -14.42 1.41
CA ARG A 88 -5.27 -15.38 0.53
C ARG A 88 -5.64 -16.60 1.37
N GLY A 89 -6.93 -16.93 1.41
CA GLY A 89 -7.39 -18.12 2.11
C GLY A 89 -6.59 -19.32 1.62
N LYS A 90 -6.03 -20.09 2.54
CA LYS A 90 -5.33 -21.33 2.18
C LYS A 90 -6.37 -22.22 1.50
N LYS A 91 -6.18 -22.50 0.21
CA LYS A 91 -7.02 -23.47 -0.51
C LYS A 91 -6.87 -24.80 0.23
N ARG A 92 -7.90 -25.17 0.98
CA ARG A 92 -8.00 -26.49 1.59
C ARG A 92 -8.55 -27.41 0.50
N PRO A 93 -7.93 -28.57 0.24
CA PRO A 93 -8.55 -29.59 -0.59
C PRO A 93 -9.94 -29.87 -0.02
N SER A 94 -10.98 -29.79 -0.87
CA SER A 94 -12.34 -30.17 -0.49
C SER A 94 -12.47 -31.68 -0.28
N HIS A 95 -11.56 -32.44 -0.87
CA HIS A 95 -11.48 -33.89 -0.83
C HIS A 95 -10.34 -34.35 0.11
N LEU A 96 -10.49 -35.56 0.65
CA LEU A 96 -9.40 -36.27 1.33
C LEU A 96 -8.21 -36.38 0.37
N ARG A 97 -6.98 -36.28 0.89
CA ARG A 97 -5.77 -36.56 0.09
C ARG A 97 -5.74 -38.04 -0.25
N VAL A 98 -6.30 -38.40 -1.40
CA VAL A 98 -6.12 -39.71 -1.99
C VAL A 98 -4.83 -39.64 -2.81
N VAL A 99 -3.88 -40.52 -2.52
CA VAL A 99 -2.70 -40.71 -3.37
C VAL A 99 -3.21 -41.39 -4.64
N MET A 100 -3.20 -40.66 -5.76
CA MET A 100 -3.52 -41.26 -7.05
C MET A 100 -2.37 -42.19 -7.44
N PRO A 101 -2.64 -43.43 -7.88
CA PRO A 101 -1.59 -44.31 -8.38
C PRO A 101 -0.94 -43.69 -9.61
N THR A 102 0.38 -43.82 -9.72
CA THR A 102 1.14 -43.38 -10.90
C THR A 102 0.87 -44.35 -12.04
N PRO A 103 0.45 -43.89 -13.24
CA PRO A 103 0.31 -44.76 -14.41
C PRO A 103 1.69 -45.25 -14.89
N ASN A 104 1.78 -46.52 -15.25
CA ASN A 104 2.98 -47.21 -15.75
C ASN A 104 3.01 -47.31 -17.28
N GLY A 105 1.91 -46.99 -17.96
CA GLY A 105 1.76 -47.03 -19.41
C GLY A 105 0.92 -45.88 -19.95
N ALA A 106 0.92 -45.73 -21.28
CA ALA A 106 -0.01 -44.83 -21.95
C ALA A 106 -1.46 -45.32 -21.76
N ASP A 107 -2.41 -44.40 -21.72
CA ASP A 107 -3.86 -44.69 -21.57
C ASP A 107 -4.27 -45.44 -20.29
N GLU A 108 -3.52 -45.30 -19.19
CA GLU A 108 -3.89 -45.92 -17.91
C GLU A 108 -4.58 -44.95 -16.93
N SER A 109 -4.60 -43.65 -17.25
CA SER A 109 -5.20 -42.61 -16.41
C SER A 109 -5.92 -41.58 -17.28
N TRP A 110 -7.19 -41.33 -16.95
CA TRP A 110 -8.02 -40.31 -17.59
C TRP A 110 -8.51 -39.33 -16.52
N ALA A 111 -8.24 -38.05 -16.74
CA ALA A 111 -8.86 -36.97 -15.98
C ALA A 111 -10.07 -36.46 -16.78
N MET A 112 -11.21 -36.29 -16.10
CA MET A 112 -12.33 -35.55 -16.67
C MET A 112 -12.10 -34.05 -16.46
N ASP A 113 -11.89 -33.32 -17.54
CA ASP A 113 -11.90 -31.87 -17.54
C ASP A 113 -13.24 -31.37 -18.07
N PHE A 114 -13.98 -30.63 -17.25
CA PHE A 114 -15.20 -29.96 -17.68
C PHE A 114 -14.87 -28.61 -18.31
N VAL A 115 -15.27 -28.44 -19.57
CA VAL A 115 -15.27 -27.14 -20.24
C VAL A 115 -16.72 -26.66 -20.28
N ALA A 116 -17.00 -25.53 -19.62
CA ALA A 116 -18.29 -24.87 -19.74
C ALA A 116 -18.20 -23.83 -20.87
N ASP A 117 -18.79 -24.13 -22.02
CA ASP A 117 -19.01 -23.12 -23.06
C ASP A 117 -20.23 -22.28 -22.69
N ALA A 118 -20.02 -20.97 -22.57
CA ALA A 118 -21.11 -20.01 -22.50
C ALA A 118 -21.54 -19.68 -23.93
N LEU A 119 -22.71 -20.17 -24.35
CA LEU A 119 -23.33 -19.71 -25.60
C LEU A 119 -23.65 -18.22 -25.46
N VAL A 120 -23.17 -17.41 -26.40
CA VAL A 120 -23.23 -15.94 -26.40
C VAL A 120 -24.65 -15.38 -26.66
N HIS A 121 -25.65 -16.24 -26.88
CA HIS A 121 -27.01 -15.79 -27.15
C HIS A 121 -28.03 -16.55 -26.30
N GLY A 122 -28.53 -15.86 -25.28
CA GLY A 122 -29.98 -15.79 -25.07
C GLY A 122 -30.51 -14.60 -25.84
#